data_AF-A0A3M8VUV2-F1
#
_entry.id   AF-A0A3M8VUV2-F1
#
_cell.length_a   1.000
_cell.length_b   1.000
_cell.length_c   1.000
_cell.angle_alpha   90.00
_cell.angle_beta   90.00
_cell.angle_gamma   90.00
#
_symmetry.space_group_name_H-M   'P 1'
#
loop_
_entity.id
_entity.type
_entity.pdbx_description
1 polymer ?
#
loop_
_entity_poly.entity_id
_entity_poly.type
_entity_poly.pdbx_seq_one_letter_code
_entity_poly.pdbx_strand_id
1 'polypeptide(L)'
;MPRDQRLVQTAVIGSTESEIPVVLPMQAGEVTAFRRAHATDSFWCGRWLGGCGGRLIIKTYQDRICHFAHLSEPGRGPCRRASLGMDSADHLYIKQQILAWLAGQSITARASIPQDAERPGAEVLFEPDRHGCLRVLLGAQAAPSTAADSTQLVLGPHIPHNPYRLTVDGYVLRIRCDTDGIGRRVMIGTQTHEGTQWFGLDECRLAPWGLSTPAVEEVRRLRGTVRPLGVLAPRTELAGPTAVARPVATPQAHDDRVAALAALQKAIEADRSVSELRHHLTHAEAAVNGGASAAENELLRRATDLLLRKERGVGVSPPPAPARRRGRLSRPEHRP
;
A
#
# COMPACT_ATOMS: atom_id res chain seq x y z
N MET A 1 -6.34 -15.01 -14.78
CA MET A 1 -6.01 -16.35 -14.23
C MET A 1 -5.61 -16.17 -12.77
N PRO A 2 -6.31 -16.78 -11.79
CA PRO A 2 -5.88 -16.73 -10.40
C PRO A 2 -4.52 -17.43 -10.27
N ARG A 3 -3.54 -16.77 -9.65
CA ARG A 3 -2.21 -17.36 -9.41
C ARG A 3 -2.34 -18.50 -8.40
N ASP A 4 -1.82 -19.68 -8.73
CA ASP A 4 -1.72 -20.76 -7.75
C ASP A 4 -0.60 -20.44 -6.74
N GLN A 5 -0.98 -19.79 -5.64
CA GLN A 5 -0.08 -19.40 -4.55
C GLN A 5 0.45 -20.59 -3.74
N ARG A 6 0.10 -21.84 -4.11
CA ARG A 6 0.61 -23.05 -3.46
C ARG A 6 1.97 -23.49 -4.00
N LEU A 7 2.45 -22.90 -5.09
CA LEU A 7 3.70 -23.29 -5.74
C LEU A 7 4.82 -22.32 -5.41
N VAL A 8 6.01 -22.85 -5.11
CA VAL A 8 7.19 -22.04 -4.75
C VAL A 8 7.74 -21.36 -5.99
N GLN A 9 7.65 -20.03 -6.04
CA GLN A 9 8.12 -19.21 -7.16
C GLN A 9 9.47 -18.54 -6.89
N THR A 10 9.97 -18.58 -5.66
CA THR A 10 11.20 -17.86 -5.28
C THR A 10 12.18 -18.74 -4.52
N ALA A 11 13.46 -18.47 -4.74
CA ALA A 11 14.59 -19.12 -4.12
C ALA A 11 15.68 -18.09 -3.80
N VAL A 12 16.73 -18.52 -3.10
CA VAL A 12 17.98 -17.77 -3.00
C VAL A 12 19.12 -18.54 -3.67
N ILE A 13 20.10 -17.81 -4.20
CA ILE A 13 21.23 -18.39 -4.94
C ILE A 13 22.40 -18.70 -4.00
N GLY A 14 23.02 -19.86 -4.17
CA GLY A 14 24.31 -20.22 -3.56
C GLY A 14 24.23 -20.95 -2.22
N SER A 15 23.46 -20.44 -1.26
CA SER A 15 23.35 -21.04 0.08
C SER A 15 22.02 -20.75 0.78
N THR A 16 21.75 -21.42 1.90
CA THR A 16 20.52 -21.22 2.69
C THR A 16 20.43 -19.85 3.35
N GLU A 17 21.58 -19.25 3.66
CA GLU A 17 21.71 -17.93 4.31
C GLU A 17 21.91 -16.78 3.32
N SER A 18 21.96 -17.09 2.02
CA SER A 18 22.10 -16.09 0.97
C SER A 18 20.92 -15.13 0.96
N GLU A 19 21.22 -13.87 0.70
CA GLU A 19 20.23 -12.80 0.50
C GLU A 19 20.03 -12.45 -0.97
N ILE A 20 20.60 -13.23 -1.90
CA ILE A 20 20.46 -13.00 -3.34
C ILE A 20 19.19 -13.71 -3.81
N PRO A 21 18.06 -12.99 -4.00
CA PRO A 21 16.81 -13.63 -4.37
C PRO A 21 16.79 -13.96 -5.85
N VAL A 22 15.96 -14.94 -6.19
CA VAL A 22 15.62 -15.21 -7.58
C VAL A 22 14.16 -15.62 -7.70
N VAL A 23 13.50 -15.20 -8.77
CA VAL A 23 12.11 -15.54 -9.09
C VAL A 23 12.11 -16.41 -10.34
N LEU A 24 11.48 -17.58 -10.25
CA LEU A 24 11.33 -18.44 -11.41
C LEU A 24 10.21 -17.89 -12.32
N PRO A 25 10.46 -17.76 -13.63
CA PRO A 25 9.40 -17.46 -14.57
C PRO A 25 8.33 -18.55 -14.61
N MET A 26 7.07 -18.17 -14.80
CA MET A 26 5.96 -19.13 -14.80
C MET A 26 5.88 -19.94 -16.10
N GLN A 27 6.36 -19.37 -17.22
CA GLN A 27 6.22 -19.92 -18.56
C GLN A 27 7.45 -20.75 -18.96
N ALA A 28 7.24 -21.90 -19.60
CA ALA A 28 8.32 -22.82 -19.98
C ALA A 28 9.39 -22.19 -20.88
N GLY A 29 8.99 -21.32 -21.81
CA GLY A 29 9.91 -20.60 -22.69
C GLY A 29 10.88 -19.71 -21.90
N GLU A 30 10.35 -18.91 -20.98
CA GLU A 30 11.13 -18.01 -20.12
C GLU A 30 12.03 -18.81 -19.15
N VAL A 31 11.57 -19.96 -18.66
CA VAL A 31 12.38 -20.85 -17.80
C VAL A 31 13.60 -21.40 -18.54
N THR A 32 13.54 -21.58 -19.86
CA THR A 32 14.70 -22.01 -20.63
C THR A 32 15.80 -20.93 -20.64
N ALA A 33 15.42 -19.66 -20.83
CA ALA A 33 16.35 -18.54 -20.73
C ALA A 33 16.90 -18.41 -19.29
N PHE A 34 16.03 -18.54 -18.29
CA PHE A 34 16.40 -18.53 -16.87
C PHE A 34 17.45 -19.59 -16.54
N ARG A 35 17.26 -20.84 -16.98
CA ARG A 35 18.22 -21.93 -16.76
C ARG A 35 19.58 -21.66 -17.38
N ARG A 36 19.62 -21.00 -18.54
CA ARG A 36 20.89 -20.62 -19.18
C ARG A 36 21.59 -19.51 -18.40
N ALA A 37 20.85 -18.50 -17.96
CA ALA A 37 21.40 -17.40 -17.16
C ALA A 37 21.94 -17.88 -15.80
N HIS A 38 21.36 -18.94 -15.23
CA HIS A 38 21.69 -19.49 -13.92
C HIS A 38 22.26 -20.92 -13.99
N ALA A 39 23.01 -21.25 -15.04
CA ALA A 39 23.46 -22.62 -15.30
C ALA A 39 24.40 -23.18 -14.22
N THR A 40 25.18 -22.32 -13.57
CA THR A 40 26.13 -22.67 -12.50
C THR A 40 25.57 -22.48 -11.10
N ASP A 41 24.37 -21.93 -10.99
CA ASP A 41 23.81 -21.53 -9.70
C ASP A 41 23.11 -22.69 -9.01
N SER A 42 23.15 -22.68 -7.68
CA SER A 42 22.35 -23.56 -6.85
C SER A 42 21.22 -22.77 -6.20
N PHE A 43 20.02 -23.37 -6.17
CA PHE A 43 18.82 -22.74 -5.64
C PHE A 43 18.46 -23.33 -4.29
N TRP A 44 18.08 -22.48 -3.36
CA TRP A 44 17.77 -22.87 -1.99
C TRP A 44 16.47 -22.24 -1.50
N CYS A 45 15.74 -22.98 -0.68
CA CYS A 45 14.61 -22.51 0.10
C CYS A 45 15.15 -21.70 1.28
N GLY A 46 15.63 -20.50 1.01
CA GLY A 46 16.46 -19.69 1.93
C GLY A 46 15.77 -19.30 3.23
N ARG A 47 16.55 -19.07 4.29
CA ARG A 47 16.05 -18.68 5.61
C ARG A 47 15.37 -17.32 5.60
N TRP A 48 15.95 -16.36 4.87
CA TRP A 48 15.37 -15.02 4.69
C TRP A 48 14.04 -15.03 3.95
N LEU A 49 13.73 -16.08 3.20
CA LEU A 49 12.41 -16.29 2.57
C LEU A 49 11.39 -16.97 3.51
N GLY A 50 11.73 -17.18 4.78
CA GLY A 50 10.97 -18.04 5.70
C GLY A 50 11.04 -19.52 5.31
N GLY A 51 12.08 -19.93 4.60
CA GLY A 51 12.28 -21.27 4.06
C GLY A 51 12.97 -22.24 5.02
N CYS A 52 12.97 -23.52 4.66
CA CYS A 52 13.52 -24.61 5.48
C CYS A 52 15.02 -24.88 5.25
N GLY A 53 15.69 -24.11 4.39
CA GLY A 53 17.09 -24.33 3.99
C GLY A 53 17.28 -25.51 3.02
N GLY A 54 16.21 -26.03 2.42
CA GLY A 54 16.31 -27.14 1.49
C GLY A 54 16.78 -26.75 0.10
N ARG A 55 17.57 -27.62 -0.53
CA ARG A 55 17.95 -27.42 -1.94
C ARG A 55 16.72 -27.54 -2.83
N LEU A 56 16.63 -26.65 -3.80
CA LEU A 56 15.54 -26.57 -4.75
C LEU A 56 16.00 -26.99 -6.15
N ILE A 57 15.07 -27.57 -6.89
CA ILE A 57 15.19 -27.90 -8.31
C ILE A 57 14.07 -27.24 -9.09
N ILE A 58 14.30 -26.94 -10.37
CA ILE A 58 13.30 -26.32 -11.24
C ILE A 58 12.43 -27.40 -11.87
N LYS A 59 11.13 -27.39 -11.59
CA LYS A 59 10.14 -28.20 -12.30
C LYS A 59 9.55 -27.39 -13.46
N THR A 60 9.86 -27.83 -14.68
CA THR A 60 9.30 -27.30 -15.92
C THR A 60 8.12 -28.12 -16.38
N TYR A 61 7.05 -27.43 -16.79
CA TYR A 61 5.86 -28.02 -17.38
C TYR A 61 5.45 -27.22 -18.62
N GLN A 62 4.86 -27.88 -19.60
CA GLN A 62 4.33 -27.21 -20.80
C GLN A 62 2.89 -26.71 -20.59
N ASP A 63 2.14 -27.38 -19.71
CA ASP A 63 0.71 -27.21 -19.46
C ASP A 63 0.40 -26.65 -18.06
N ARG A 64 1.42 -26.50 -17.20
CA ARG A 64 1.31 -26.05 -15.81
C ARG A 64 2.32 -24.97 -15.49
N ILE A 65 2.09 -24.28 -14.38
CA ILE A 65 3.00 -23.26 -13.85
C ILE A 65 4.32 -23.92 -13.45
N CYS A 66 5.41 -23.46 -14.06
CA CYS A 66 6.75 -23.84 -13.65
C CYS A 66 7.02 -23.32 -12.23
N HIS A 67 7.69 -24.13 -11.41
CA HIS A 67 7.94 -23.79 -10.00
C HIS A 67 9.22 -24.46 -9.49
N PHE A 68 9.74 -23.95 -8.37
CA PHE A 68 10.76 -24.65 -7.60
C PHE A 68 10.13 -25.79 -6.79
N ALA A 69 10.79 -26.94 -6.77
CA ALA A 69 10.45 -28.05 -5.89
C ALA A 69 11.64 -28.40 -5.02
N HIS A 70 11.38 -28.87 -3.80
CA HIS A 70 12.43 -29.39 -2.94
C HIS A 70 13.04 -30.65 -3.57
N LEU A 71 14.37 -30.74 -3.51
CA LEU A 71 15.04 -32.00 -3.77
C LEU A 71 14.68 -32.97 -2.63
N SER A 72 14.23 -34.17 -2.98
CA SER A 72 13.89 -35.20 -1.99
C SER A 72 15.15 -35.65 -1.28
N GLU A 73 15.30 -35.27 -0.02
CA GLU A 73 16.39 -35.68 0.86
C GLU A 73 15.84 -36.55 1.99
N PRO A 74 16.40 -37.74 2.25
CA PRO A 74 15.98 -38.59 3.36
C PRO A 74 16.07 -37.84 4.70
N GLY A 75 15.02 -37.89 5.52
CA GLY A 75 14.98 -37.24 6.83
C GLY A 75 14.53 -35.77 6.84
N ARG A 76 14.26 -35.16 5.68
CA ARG A 76 13.70 -33.80 5.61
C ARG A 76 12.20 -33.82 5.88
N GLY A 77 11.77 -33.18 6.98
CA GLY A 77 10.36 -32.91 7.26
C GLY A 77 9.72 -31.96 6.25
N PRO A 78 8.38 -31.86 6.21
CA PRO A 78 7.67 -31.01 5.26
C PRO A 78 8.06 -29.54 5.44
N CYS A 79 8.28 -28.84 4.33
CA CYS A 79 8.53 -27.40 4.34
C CYS A 79 7.27 -26.65 4.81
N ARG A 80 7.38 -25.85 5.87
CA ARG A 80 6.28 -25.05 6.43
C ARG A 80 6.29 -23.60 5.96
N ARG A 81 7.02 -23.30 4.88
CA ARG A 81 7.09 -21.95 4.32
C ARG A 81 5.70 -21.46 3.97
N ALA A 82 5.28 -20.34 4.55
CA ALA A 82 3.93 -19.81 4.39
C ALA A 82 3.75 -19.02 3.09
N SER A 83 4.78 -18.27 2.67
CA SER A 83 4.74 -17.41 1.49
C SER A 83 5.48 -18.05 0.32
N LEU A 84 4.75 -18.47 -0.71
CA LEU A 84 5.30 -19.21 -1.85
C LEU A 84 5.27 -18.41 -3.16
N GLY A 85 4.51 -17.32 -3.20
CA GLY A 85 4.40 -16.43 -4.35
C GLY A 85 5.67 -15.61 -4.64
N MET A 86 5.68 -14.92 -5.77
CA MET A 86 6.79 -14.06 -6.21
C MET A 86 7.10 -12.93 -5.22
N ASP A 87 6.06 -12.43 -4.55
CA ASP A 87 6.11 -11.36 -3.54
C ASP A 87 6.86 -11.74 -2.27
N SER A 88 7.01 -13.05 -1.99
CA SER A 88 7.72 -13.54 -0.81
C SER A 88 9.20 -13.14 -0.76
N ALA A 89 9.80 -12.76 -1.89
CA ALA A 89 11.17 -12.29 -1.98
C ALA A 89 11.30 -10.76 -2.11
N ASP A 90 10.19 -10.01 -2.07
CA ASP A 90 10.20 -8.57 -2.31
C ASP A 90 11.15 -7.81 -1.39
N HIS A 91 11.19 -8.18 -0.12
CA HIS A 91 12.08 -7.57 0.87
C HIS A 91 13.58 -7.70 0.50
N LEU A 92 13.99 -8.82 -0.11
CA LEU A 92 15.38 -9.00 -0.58
C LEU A 92 15.66 -8.14 -1.81
N TYR A 93 14.73 -8.10 -2.77
CA TYR A 93 14.85 -7.22 -3.95
C TYR A 93 14.90 -5.75 -3.54
N ILE A 94 14.07 -5.36 -2.56
CA ILE A 94 14.04 -4.02 -1.98
C ILE A 94 15.37 -3.70 -1.31
N LYS A 95 15.87 -4.58 -0.43
CA LYS A 95 17.18 -4.42 0.21
C LYS A 95 18.28 -4.18 -0.82
N GLN A 96 18.38 -5.06 -1.82
CA GLN A 96 19.43 -4.99 -2.84
C GLN A 96 19.35 -3.71 -3.68
N GLN A 97 18.16 -3.38 -4.20
CA GLN A 97 18.00 -2.26 -5.12
C GLN A 97 18.09 -0.91 -4.42
N ILE A 98 17.56 -0.77 -3.19
CA ILE A 98 17.72 0.48 -2.44
C ILE A 98 19.18 0.69 -2.06
N LEU A 99 19.93 -0.33 -1.62
CA LEU A 99 21.36 -0.20 -1.37
C LEU A 99 22.13 0.20 -2.62
N ALA A 100 21.83 -0.40 -3.77
CA ALA A 100 22.44 -0.04 -5.06
C ALA A 100 22.10 1.40 -5.47
N TRP A 101 20.85 1.83 -5.28
CA TRP A 101 20.39 3.19 -5.57
C TRP A 101 21.05 4.24 -4.66
N LEU A 102 21.25 3.94 -3.38
CA LEU A 102 21.98 4.81 -2.44
C LEU A 102 23.46 4.90 -2.83
N ALA A 103 24.09 3.76 -3.15
CA ALA A 103 25.47 3.73 -3.61
C ALA A 103 25.65 4.52 -4.93
N GLY A 104 24.68 4.46 -5.85
CA GLY A 104 24.66 5.26 -7.08
C GLY A 104 24.62 6.78 -6.84
N GLN A 105 24.13 7.21 -5.67
CA GLN A 105 24.15 8.59 -5.23
C GLN A 105 25.36 8.92 -4.34
N SER A 106 26.37 8.05 -4.27
CA SER A 106 27.53 8.16 -3.38
C SER A 106 27.17 8.20 -1.89
N ILE A 107 26.04 7.58 -1.51
CA ILE A 107 25.58 7.47 -0.12
C ILE A 107 25.89 6.07 0.37
N THR A 108 26.74 5.99 1.40
CA THR A 108 26.99 4.72 2.09
C THR A 108 25.82 4.46 3.03
N ALA A 109 25.31 3.22 3.04
CA ALA A 109 24.19 2.84 3.88
C ALA A 109 24.31 1.40 4.35
N ARG A 110 23.75 1.11 5.52
CA ARG A 110 23.54 -0.26 5.99
C ARG A 110 22.07 -0.61 5.86
N ALA A 111 21.78 -1.89 5.64
CA ALA A 111 20.42 -2.40 5.67
C ALA A 111 20.31 -3.67 6.52
N SER A 112 19.27 -3.73 7.32
CA SER A 112 18.96 -4.88 8.18
C SER A 112 17.52 -5.34 7.96
N ILE A 113 17.34 -6.66 8.06
CA ILE A 113 16.02 -7.31 8.06
C ILE A 113 15.87 -7.90 9.46
N PRO A 114 14.91 -7.44 10.28
CA PRO A 114 14.69 -7.99 11.61
C PRO A 114 14.44 -9.50 11.53
N GLN A 115 15.26 -10.28 12.25
CA GLN A 115 15.20 -11.75 12.25
C GLN A 115 14.16 -12.32 13.23
N ASP A 116 13.77 -11.53 14.22
CA ASP A 116 12.82 -11.88 15.28
C ASP A 116 11.35 -11.80 14.84
N ALA A 117 11.09 -11.29 13.63
CA ALA A 117 9.76 -11.33 13.05
C ALA A 117 9.32 -12.79 12.78
N GLU A 118 8.10 -13.14 13.19
CA GLU A 118 7.45 -14.43 12.86
C GLU A 118 7.50 -14.75 11.35
N ARG A 119 7.60 -13.69 10.53
CA ARG A 119 7.83 -13.76 9.09
C ARG A 119 9.00 -12.84 8.72
N PRO A 120 10.17 -13.40 8.39
CA PRO A 120 11.26 -12.63 7.81
C PRO A 120 10.78 -11.80 6.62
N GLY A 121 11.29 -10.56 6.52
CA GLY A 121 10.97 -9.68 5.40
C GLY A 121 9.65 -8.90 5.53
N ALA A 122 9.01 -8.90 6.70
CA ALA A 122 7.90 -7.98 6.98
C ALA A 122 8.36 -6.52 7.07
N GLU A 123 9.65 -6.30 7.34
CA GLU A 123 10.28 -5.00 7.48
C GLU A 123 11.71 -5.02 6.93
N VAL A 124 12.15 -3.90 6.36
CA VAL A 124 13.55 -3.65 6.01
C VAL A 124 13.94 -2.25 6.51
N LEU A 125 15.01 -2.18 7.29
CA LEU A 125 15.56 -0.94 7.82
C LEU A 125 16.79 -0.53 7.02
N PHE A 126 16.88 0.74 6.68
CA PHE A 126 18.05 1.34 6.04
C PHE A 126 18.57 2.51 6.87
N GLU A 127 19.88 2.53 7.06
CA GLU A 127 20.62 3.55 7.80
C GLU A 127 21.62 4.21 6.83
N PRO A 128 21.19 5.21 6.05
CA PRO A 128 22.07 5.99 5.18
C PRO A 128 22.91 6.99 5.98
N ASP A 129 24.20 7.08 5.67
CA ASP A 129 25.12 8.00 6.32
C ASP A 129 24.70 9.46 6.10
N ARG A 130 24.62 10.26 7.18
CA ARG A 130 24.26 11.70 7.16
C ARG A 130 22.82 11.99 6.70
N HIS A 131 21.97 10.98 6.59
CA HIS A 131 20.54 11.12 6.29
C HIS A 131 19.70 10.44 7.37
N GLY A 132 18.39 10.71 7.38
CA GLY A 132 17.44 10.01 8.24
C GLY A 132 17.27 8.54 7.82
N CYS A 133 16.94 7.67 8.79
CA CYS A 133 16.71 6.26 8.51
C CYS A 133 15.49 6.06 7.60
N LEU A 134 15.52 5.07 6.73
CA LEU A 134 14.36 4.65 5.95
C LEU A 134 13.83 3.33 6.51
N ARG A 135 12.56 3.31 6.86
CA ARG A 135 11.89 2.11 7.36
C ARG A 135 10.85 1.66 6.34
N VAL A 136 11.09 0.50 5.74
CA VAL A 136 10.18 -0.11 4.77
C VAL A 136 9.33 -1.16 5.45
N LEU A 137 8.01 -0.98 5.48
CA LEU A 137 7.05 -1.93 6.04
C LEU A 137 6.32 -2.68 4.93
N LEU A 138 6.42 -4.00 4.90
CA LEU A 138 5.79 -4.88 3.91
C LEU A 138 4.72 -5.80 4.53
N GLY A 139 4.74 -5.98 5.85
CA GLY A 139 3.73 -6.75 6.59
C GLY A 139 2.96 -5.90 7.60
N ALA A 140 1.65 -6.08 7.69
CA ALA A 140 0.78 -5.32 8.61
C ALA A 140 1.09 -5.56 10.11
N GLN A 141 1.73 -6.68 10.43
CA GLN A 141 2.17 -7.03 11.79
C GLN A 141 3.47 -6.35 12.19
N ALA A 142 4.22 -5.80 11.23
CA ALA A 142 5.30 -4.87 11.53
C ALA A 142 4.62 -3.53 11.86
N ALA A 143 4.04 -3.44 13.06
CA ALA A 143 3.44 -2.20 13.52
C ALA A 143 4.52 -1.11 13.47
N PRO A 144 4.15 0.13 13.07
CA PRO A 144 5.06 1.25 13.20
C PRO A 144 5.29 1.48 14.70
N SER A 145 6.32 0.83 15.27
CA SER A 145 6.92 1.30 16.51
C SER A 145 7.26 2.78 16.31
N THR A 146 7.07 3.58 17.36
CA THR A 146 7.30 5.02 17.37
C THR A 146 8.67 5.29 16.74
N ALA A 147 8.66 5.65 15.47
CA ALA A 147 9.88 5.82 14.71
C ALA A 147 10.58 7.03 15.30
N ALA A 148 11.90 6.94 15.51
CA ALA A 148 12.69 8.10 15.92
C ALA A 148 12.42 9.28 14.97
N ASP A 149 12.55 10.53 15.45
CA ASP A 149 12.11 11.73 14.74
C ASP A 149 12.69 11.90 13.32
N SER A 150 13.78 11.22 12.98
CA SER A 150 14.42 11.24 11.66
C SER A 150 14.09 10.03 10.76
N THR A 151 13.28 9.08 11.21
CA THR A 151 12.97 7.87 10.43
C THR A 151 11.78 8.10 9.52
N GLN A 152 12.01 8.01 8.21
CA GLN A 152 10.95 8.10 7.22
C GLN A 152 10.33 6.73 6.94
N LEU A 153 9.01 6.69 6.91
CA LEU A 153 8.25 5.46 6.70
C LEU A 153 7.87 5.28 5.23
N VAL A 154 8.14 4.10 4.68
CA VAL A 154 7.75 3.68 3.32
C VAL A 154 6.91 2.42 3.43
N LEU A 155 5.68 2.46 2.90
CA LEU A 155 4.70 1.42 3.14
C LEU A 155 4.47 0.55 1.90
N GLY A 156 4.37 -0.77 2.09
CA GLY A 156 3.89 -1.69 1.06
C GLY A 156 2.51 -1.29 0.55
N PRO A 157 2.07 -1.74 -0.63
CA PRO A 157 0.88 -1.21 -1.31
C PRO A 157 -0.41 -1.45 -0.52
N HIS A 158 -0.45 -2.48 0.34
CA HIS A 158 -1.63 -2.86 1.11
C HIS A 158 -1.52 -2.53 2.60
N ILE A 159 -0.44 -1.88 3.03
CA ILE A 159 -0.26 -1.53 4.44
C ILE A 159 -1.13 -0.32 4.76
N PRO A 160 -1.98 -0.36 5.80
CA PRO A 160 -2.75 0.81 6.20
C PRO A 160 -1.79 1.93 6.63
N HIS A 161 -2.13 3.16 6.29
CA HIS A 161 -1.40 4.34 6.74
C HIS A 161 -2.26 5.10 7.76
N ASN A 162 -1.61 5.90 8.60
CA ASN A 162 -2.33 6.81 9.49
C ASN A 162 -2.96 7.93 8.63
N PRO A 163 -4.30 8.09 8.61
CA PRO A 163 -4.95 9.12 7.79
C PRO A 163 -4.50 10.54 8.17
N TYR A 164 -4.12 10.77 9.44
CA TYR A 164 -3.58 12.06 9.88
C TYR A 164 -2.27 12.42 9.18
N ARG A 165 -1.42 11.45 8.84
CA ARG A 165 -0.16 11.69 8.12
C ARG A 165 -0.41 12.19 6.70
N LEU A 166 -1.42 11.65 6.02
CA LEU A 166 -1.79 12.14 4.69
C LEU A 166 -2.23 13.60 4.74
N THR A 167 -3.00 14.00 5.76
CA THR A 167 -3.41 15.39 5.97
C THR A 167 -2.20 16.31 6.26
N VAL A 168 -1.38 15.93 7.24
CA VAL A 168 -0.27 16.77 7.72
C VAL A 168 0.86 16.84 6.72
N ASP A 169 1.32 15.70 6.18
CA ASP A 169 2.47 15.64 5.29
C ASP A 169 2.08 15.86 3.81
N GLY A 170 0.81 15.66 3.47
CA GLY A 170 0.26 15.80 2.12
C GLY A 170 0.45 14.60 1.22
N TYR A 171 1.21 13.60 1.68
CA TYR A 171 1.47 12.37 0.95
C TYR A 171 1.86 11.24 1.90
N VAL A 172 1.81 10.01 1.39
CA VAL A 172 2.39 8.81 2.00
C VAL A 172 3.29 8.14 0.97
N LEU A 173 4.49 7.73 1.40
CA LEU A 173 5.39 6.96 0.54
C LEU A 173 4.96 5.49 0.49
N ARG A 174 4.92 4.97 -0.73
CA ARG A 174 4.63 3.58 -1.04
C ARG A 174 5.83 2.91 -1.68
N ILE A 175 5.90 1.60 -1.54
CA ILE A 175 6.86 0.78 -2.27
C ILE A 175 6.17 -0.48 -2.76
N ARG A 176 6.50 -0.92 -3.97
CA ARG A 176 6.12 -2.22 -4.49
C ARG A 176 7.24 -2.75 -5.36
N CYS A 177 7.16 -4.03 -5.70
CA CYS A 177 8.00 -4.61 -6.73
C CYS A 177 7.15 -5.04 -7.93
N ASP A 178 7.55 -4.63 -9.12
CA ASP A 178 6.94 -5.05 -10.38
C ASP A 178 7.79 -6.17 -11.01
N THR A 179 7.17 -7.06 -11.77
CA THR A 179 7.90 -8.12 -12.48
C THR A 179 8.61 -7.49 -13.68
N ASP A 180 9.93 -7.71 -13.78
CA ASP A 180 10.77 -7.16 -14.85
C ASP A 180 11.65 -8.29 -15.42
N GLY A 181 11.19 -8.90 -16.51
CA GLY A 181 11.79 -10.10 -17.07
C GLY A 181 11.89 -11.24 -16.04
N ILE A 182 13.11 -11.68 -15.75
CA ILE A 182 13.41 -12.72 -14.75
C ILE A 182 13.60 -12.18 -13.33
N GLY A 183 13.55 -10.87 -13.15
CA GLY A 183 13.77 -10.19 -11.88
C GLY A 183 12.55 -9.43 -11.39
N ARG A 184 12.78 -8.62 -10.36
CA ARG A 184 11.77 -7.70 -9.83
C ARG A 184 12.36 -6.32 -9.73
N ARG A 185 11.61 -5.31 -10.17
CA ARG A 185 12.00 -3.91 -10.14
C ARG A 185 11.28 -3.21 -9.00
N VAL A 186 12.03 -2.51 -8.16
CA VAL A 186 11.45 -1.67 -7.09
C VAL A 186 10.87 -0.40 -7.69
N MET A 187 9.62 -0.12 -7.31
CA MET A 187 8.91 1.11 -7.65
C MET A 187 8.57 1.86 -6.37
N ILE A 188 8.80 3.16 -6.36
CA ILE A 188 8.43 4.05 -5.25
C ILE A 188 7.18 4.82 -5.63
N GLY A 189 6.19 4.79 -4.76
CA GLY A 189 4.92 5.46 -4.95
C GLY A 189 4.76 6.66 -4.05
N THR A 190 4.06 7.68 -4.54
CA THR A 190 3.57 8.80 -3.73
C THR A 190 2.06 8.76 -3.74
N GLN A 191 1.48 8.41 -2.61
CA GLN A 191 0.04 8.37 -2.42
C GLN A 191 -0.45 9.72 -1.89
N THR A 192 -1.34 10.35 -2.65
CA THR A 192 -2.11 11.54 -2.25
C THR A 192 -3.59 11.17 -2.14
N HIS A 193 -4.47 12.16 -1.91
CA HIS A 193 -5.93 11.95 -1.96
C HIS A 193 -6.43 11.55 -3.36
N GLU A 194 -5.69 11.89 -4.42
CA GLU A 194 -6.08 11.63 -5.81
C GLU A 194 -5.69 10.23 -6.29
N GLY A 195 -4.78 9.55 -5.58
CA GLY A 195 -4.30 8.24 -5.95
C GLY A 195 -2.82 8.04 -5.64
N THR A 196 -2.21 7.01 -6.23
CA THR A 196 -0.77 6.74 -6.07
C THR A 196 -0.07 6.84 -7.42
N GLN A 197 0.88 7.77 -7.53
CA GLN A 197 1.80 7.87 -8.66
C GLN A 197 3.05 7.05 -8.38
N TRP A 198 3.50 6.25 -9.34
CA TRP A 198 4.63 5.31 -9.18
C TRP A 198 5.81 5.74 -10.06
N PHE A 199 7.02 5.64 -9.51
CA PHE A 199 8.27 6.09 -10.11
C PHE A 199 9.34 5.01 -9.97
N GLY A 200 10.24 4.93 -10.94
CA GLY A 200 11.45 4.14 -10.82
C GLY A 200 12.40 4.72 -9.76
N LEU A 201 13.30 3.89 -9.22
CA LEU A 201 14.33 4.38 -8.29
C LEU A 201 15.26 5.42 -8.94
N ASP A 202 15.48 5.32 -10.25
CA ASP A 202 16.26 6.25 -11.07
C ASP A 202 15.65 7.66 -11.14
N GLU A 203 14.34 7.78 -10.93
CA GLU A 203 13.63 9.06 -10.85
C GLU A 203 13.58 9.62 -9.42
N CYS A 204 14.01 8.84 -8.43
CA CYS A 204 13.97 9.20 -7.02
C CYS A 204 15.33 9.66 -6.52
N ARG A 205 15.33 10.51 -5.48
CA ARG A 205 16.54 10.95 -4.78
C ARG A 205 16.40 10.86 -3.27
N LEU A 206 17.52 10.64 -2.56
CA LEU A 206 17.56 10.81 -1.12
C LEU A 206 17.93 12.25 -0.79
N ALA A 207 16.94 13.07 -0.46
CA ALA A 207 17.14 14.45 -0.06
C ALA A 207 17.49 14.56 1.44
N PRO A 208 17.95 15.73 1.94
CA PRO A 208 18.20 15.93 3.37
C PRO A 208 16.97 15.67 4.27
N TRP A 209 15.77 15.84 3.73
CA TRP A 209 14.51 15.57 4.42
C TRP A 209 13.96 14.15 4.19
N GLY A 210 14.72 13.28 3.52
CA GLY A 210 14.34 11.89 3.24
C GLY A 210 14.16 11.60 1.75
N LEU A 211 13.69 10.39 1.48
CA LEU A 211 13.36 9.89 0.16
C LEU A 211 12.33 10.80 -0.49
N SER A 212 12.62 11.19 -1.73
CA SER A 212 11.83 12.14 -2.50
C SER A 212 11.63 11.65 -3.92
N THR A 213 10.36 11.57 -4.32
CA THR A 213 9.92 11.31 -5.70
C THR A 213 9.61 12.64 -6.39
N PRO A 214 9.46 12.68 -7.73
CA PRO A 214 8.99 13.87 -8.43
C PRO A 214 7.67 14.43 -7.87
N ALA A 215 6.72 13.55 -7.48
CA ALA A 215 5.47 13.96 -6.87
C ALA A 215 5.64 14.52 -5.44
N VAL A 216 6.57 13.98 -4.65
CA VAL A 216 6.87 14.53 -3.31
C VAL A 216 7.47 15.93 -3.44
N GLU A 217 8.40 16.13 -4.36
CA GLU A 217 8.98 17.44 -4.64
C GLU A 217 7.90 18.45 -5.03
N GLU A 218 6.93 18.04 -5.86
CA GLU A 218 5.80 18.88 -6.26
C GLU A 218 4.92 19.26 -5.08
N VAL A 219 4.51 18.29 -4.26
CA VAL A 219 3.70 18.54 -3.05
C VAL A 219 4.42 19.51 -2.11
N ARG A 220 5.74 19.33 -1.93
CA ARG A 220 6.55 20.23 -1.10
C ARG A 220 6.67 21.62 -1.72
N ARG A 221 6.85 21.72 -3.04
CA ARG A 221 6.90 23.00 -3.77
C ARG A 221 5.61 23.77 -3.58
N LEU A 222 4.46 23.14 -3.83
CA LEU A 222 3.14 23.76 -3.68
C LEU A 222 2.92 24.23 -2.24
N ARG A 223 3.23 23.39 -1.25
CA ARG A 223 3.10 23.76 0.17
C ARG A 223 4.08 24.85 0.62
N GLY A 224 5.30 24.85 0.09
CA GLY A 224 6.29 25.91 0.34
C GLY A 224 5.93 27.25 -0.31
N THR A 225 5.14 27.22 -1.40
CA THR A 225 4.63 28.45 -2.04
C THR A 225 3.39 29.04 -1.36
N VAL A 226 2.72 28.30 -0.47
CA VAL A 226 1.63 28.84 0.35
C VAL A 226 2.24 29.77 1.40
N ARG A 227 2.28 31.07 1.09
CA ARG A 227 2.53 32.09 2.12
C ARG A 227 1.39 32.03 3.14
N PRO A 228 1.67 32.01 4.45
CA PRO A 228 0.62 32.24 5.43
C PRO A 228 -0.06 33.58 5.15
N LEU A 229 -1.39 33.55 5.00
CA LEU A 229 -2.24 34.74 5.06
C LEU A 229 -2.03 35.39 6.42
N GLY A 230 -1.18 36.42 6.47
CA GLY A 230 -0.93 37.18 7.71
C GLY A 230 0.48 37.75 7.90
N VAL A 231 1.48 37.35 7.13
CA VAL A 231 2.81 38.01 7.21
C VAL A 231 2.77 39.29 6.38
N LEU A 232 2.37 40.38 7.01
CA LEU A 232 2.66 41.73 6.51
C LEU A 232 4.18 41.86 6.41
N ALA A 233 4.69 41.90 5.18
CA ALA A 233 6.01 42.48 4.95
C ALA A 233 5.97 43.95 5.42
N PRO A 234 7.03 44.48 6.05
CA PRO A 234 7.08 45.89 6.40
C PRO A 234 6.98 46.70 5.09
N ARG A 235 5.91 47.48 4.99
CA ARG A 235 5.68 48.40 3.88
C ARG A 235 6.73 49.49 3.93
N THR A 236 7.69 49.45 3.00
CA THR A 236 8.35 50.67 2.56
C THR A 236 7.31 51.49 1.80
N GLU A 237 6.93 52.64 2.35
CA GLU A 237 6.00 53.58 1.72
C GLU A 237 6.59 54.09 0.40
N LEU A 238 5.87 53.86 -0.69
CA LEU A 238 5.92 54.70 -1.88
C LEU A 238 4.51 54.79 -2.47
N ALA A 239 4.17 56.04 -2.80
CA ALA A 239 2.84 56.56 -3.05
C ALA A 239 2.07 55.81 -4.16
N GLY A 240 0.76 55.71 -3.98
CA GLY A 240 -0.19 55.31 -5.04
C GLY A 240 -0.23 56.31 -6.20
N PRO A 241 -0.93 55.99 -7.31
CA PRO A 241 -2.37 55.84 -7.19
C PRO A 241 -3.02 54.72 -8.04
N THR A 242 -4.33 54.61 -7.79
CA THR A 242 -5.43 54.07 -8.63
C THR A 242 -5.60 52.55 -8.74
N ALA A 243 -6.45 52.06 -7.84
CA ALA A 243 -7.10 50.77 -7.90
C ALA A 243 -7.98 50.65 -9.15
N VAL A 244 -7.74 49.60 -9.93
CA VAL A 244 -8.75 49.00 -10.81
C VAL A 244 -9.22 47.74 -10.10
N ALA A 245 -10.43 47.78 -9.56
CA ALA A 245 -11.09 46.62 -8.97
C ALA A 245 -11.32 45.56 -10.07
N ARG A 246 -10.66 44.41 -9.94
CA ARG A 246 -11.05 43.19 -10.67
C ARG A 246 -12.25 42.55 -9.95
N PRO A 247 -13.24 42.04 -10.70
CA PRO A 247 -14.51 41.60 -10.13
C PRO A 247 -14.33 40.35 -9.26
N VAL A 248 -15.00 40.40 -8.11
CA VAL A 248 -15.18 39.31 -7.15
C VAL A 248 -15.99 38.19 -7.82
N ALA A 249 -15.42 37.00 -7.94
CA ALA A 249 -16.14 35.81 -8.34
C ALA A 249 -16.81 35.17 -7.11
N THR A 250 -18.02 35.61 -6.74
CA THR A 250 -18.91 34.86 -5.82
C THR A 250 -20.38 35.18 -6.11
N PRO A 251 -20.98 34.39 -7.01
CA PRO A 251 -22.29 33.77 -6.71
C PRO A 251 -22.20 32.24 -6.65
N GLN A 252 -21.36 31.64 -7.51
CA GLN A 252 -21.34 30.21 -7.80
C GLN A 252 -20.89 29.33 -6.61
N ALA A 253 -19.88 29.75 -5.84
CA ALA A 253 -19.42 29.00 -4.67
C ALA A 253 -20.41 29.02 -3.49
N HIS A 254 -21.25 30.06 -3.38
CA HIS A 254 -22.31 30.12 -2.38
C HIS A 254 -23.50 29.23 -2.81
N ASP A 255 -23.85 29.26 -4.09
CA ASP A 255 -24.90 28.42 -4.67
C ASP A 255 -24.55 26.93 -4.57
N ASP A 256 -23.29 26.55 -4.83
CA ASP A 256 -22.79 25.18 -4.70
C ASP A 256 -22.85 24.68 -3.25
N ARG A 257 -22.60 25.56 -2.26
CA ARG A 257 -22.70 25.24 -0.83
C ARG A 257 -24.13 25.03 -0.38
N VAL A 258 -25.04 25.91 -0.78
CA VAL A 258 -26.47 25.78 -0.45
C VAL A 258 -27.04 24.51 -1.10
N ALA A 259 -26.68 24.22 -2.35
CA ALA A 259 -27.11 23.01 -3.06
C ALA A 259 -26.58 21.73 -2.40
N ALA A 260 -25.30 21.70 -1.99
CA ALA A 260 -24.69 20.54 -1.34
C ALA A 260 -25.37 20.19 -0.01
N LEU A 261 -25.66 21.19 0.82
CA LEU A 261 -26.30 21.00 2.13
C LEU A 261 -27.77 20.60 1.98
N ALA A 262 -28.49 21.19 1.02
CA ALA A 262 -29.87 20.79 0.72
C ALA A 262 -29.96 19.34 0.22
N ALA A 263 -29.00 18.91 -0.61
CA ALA A 263 -28.93 17.53 -1.07
C ALA A 263 -28.65 16.54 0.07
N LEU A 264 -27.77 16.90 1.02
CA LEU A 264 -27.51 16.09 2.21
C LEU A 264 -28.74 15.99 3.11
N GLN A 265 -29.42 17.10 3.39
CA GLN A 265 -30.66 17.11 4.16
C GLN A 265 -31.73 16.20 3.54
N LYS A 266 -31.92 16.29 2.22
CA LYS A 266 -32.86 15.42 1.48
C LYS A 266 -32.47 13.94 1.53
N ALA A 267 -31.16 13.63 1.50
CA ALA A 267 -30.68 12.26 1.59
C ALA A 267 -30.93 11.64 2.98
N ILE A 268 -30.82 12.44 4.04
CA ILE A 268 -31.17 12.05 5.42
C ILE A 268 -32.67 11.80 5.55
N GLU A 269 -33.50 12.69 5.01
CA GLU A 269 -34.96 12.59 5.11
C GLU A 269 -35.54 11.43 4.28
N ALA A 270 -34.97 11.15 3.11
CA ALA A 270 -35.42 10.08 2.23
C ALA A 270 -34.83 8.69 2.57
N ASP A 271 -34.17 8.55 3.72
CA ASP A 271 -33.53 7.32 4.22
C ASP A 271 -32.69 6.57 3.16
N ARG A 272 -31.93 7.33 2.36
CA ARG A 272 -31.20 6.82 1.19
C ARG A 272 -30.16 5.74 1.53
N SER A 273 -29.68 5.07 0.49
CA SER A 273 -28.66 4.02 0.64
C SER A 273 -27.38 4.58 1.26
N VAL A 274 -26.59 3.71 1.92
CA VAL A 274 -25.32 4.09 2.58
C VAL A 274 -24.38 4.81 1.60
N SER A 275 -24.30 4.33 0.36
CA SER A 275 -23.46 4.91 -0.68
C SER A 275 -23.89 6.32 -1.09
N GLU A 276 -25.19 6.57 -1.23
CA GLU A 276 -25.72 7.90 -1.58
C GLU A 276 -25.56 8.89 -0.43
N LEU A 277 -25.82 8.45 0.81
CA LEU A 277 -25.62 9.28 2.00
C LEU A 277 -24.15 9.67 2.16
N ARG A 278 -23.22 8.73 1.94
CA ARG A 278 -21.78 9.00 1.97
C ARG A 278 -21.36 9.98 0.89
N HIS A 279 -21.91 9.84 -0.31
CA HIS A 279 -21.64 10.74 -1.43
C HIS A 279 -22.08 12.18 -1.11
N HIS A 280 -23.30 12.37 -0.61
CA HIS A 280 -23.80 13.70 -0.24
C HIS A 280 -23.08 14.30 0.97
N LEU A 281 -22.68 13.48 1.94
CA LEU A 281 -21.90 13.93 3.10
C LEU A 281 -20.54 14.46 2.66
N THR A 282 -19.83 13.70 1.82
CA THR A 282 -18.51 14.10 1.28
C THR A 282 -18.61 15.42 0.50
N HIS A 283 -19.66 15.59 -0.29
CA HIS A 283 -19.88 16.81 -1.07
C HIS A 283 -20.24 18.01 -0.18
N ALA A 284 -21.02 17.81 0.89
CA ALA A 284 -21.35 18.86 1.84
C ALA A 284 -20.14 19.29 2.69
N GLU A 285 -19.30 18.33 3.12
CA GLU A 285 -18.04 18.60 3.83
C GLU A 285 -17.08 19.43 2.96
N ALA A 286 -16.96 19.07 1.68
CA ALA A 286 -16.15 19.82 0.73
C ALA A 286 -16.63 21.27 0.56
N ALA A 287 -17.95 21.48 0.56
CA ALA A 287 -18.54 22.81 0.38
C ALA A 287 -18.43 23.72 1.63
N VAL A 288 -18.24 23.14 2.82
CA VAL A 288 -18.06 23.90 4.08
C VAL A 288 -16.60 24.07 4.52
N ASN A 289 -15.62 23.65 3.69
CA ASN A 289 -14.18 23.74 3.98
C ASN A 289 -13.67 25.16 4.34
N GLY A 290 -14.43 26.22 4.03
CA GLY A 290 -14.15 27.60 4.45
C GLY A 290 -14.71 28.02 5.81
N GLY A 291 -15.29 27.08 6.58
CA GLY A 291 -15.92 27.31 7.88
C GLY A 291 -17.42 26.99 7.85
N ALA A 292 -17.87 26.11 8.74
CA ALA A 292 -19.27 25.70 8.90
C ALA A 292 -19.94 26.45 10.06
N SER A 293 -21.16 26.92 9.84
CA SER A 293 -22.05 27.41 10.89
C SER A 293 -22.46 26.28 11.84
N ALA A 294 -23.00 26.65 13.01
CA ALA A 294 -23.47 25.66 13.99
C ALA A 294 -24.57 24.74 13.41
N ALA A 295 -25.46 25.26 12.57
CA ALA A 295 -26.53 24.49 11.93
C ALA A 295 -25.96 23.48 10.90
N GLU A 296 -24.97 23.88 10.11
CA GLU A 296 -24.31 23.00 9.14
C GLU A 296 -23.51 21.88 9.83
N ASN A 297 -22.81 22.21 10.92
CA ASN A 297 -22.09 21.20 11.72
C ASN A 297 -23.05 20.18 12.34
N GLU A 298 -24.22 20.61 12.80
CA GLU A 298 -25.24 19.70 13.33
C GLU A 298 -25.79 18.79 12.23
N LEU A 299 -26.00 19.31 11.02
CA LEU A 299 -26.42 18.51 9.88
C LEU A 299 -25.39 17.42 9.50
N LEU A 300 -24.12 17.78 9.44
CA LEU A 300 -23.01 16.86 9.15
C LEU A 300 -22.89 15.76 10.23
N ARG A 301 -23.05 16.13 11.51
CA ARG A 301 -23.05 15.18 12.63
C ARG A 301 -24.21 14.19 12.52
N ARG A 302 -25.43 14.67 12.27
CA ARG A 302 -26.61 13.81 12.11
C ARG A 302 -26.47 12.83 10.94
N ALA A 303 -25.89 13.27 9.82
CA ALA A 303 -25.60 12.41 8.68
C ALA A 303 -24.59 11.31 9.03
N THR A 304 -23.50 11.68 9.72
CA THR A 304 -22.45 10.75 10.15
C THR A 304 -23.00 9.69 11.10
N ASP A 305 -23.81 10.08 12.08
CA ASP A 305 -24.44 9.16 13.03
C ASP A 305 -25.44 8.20 12.34
N LEU A 306 -26.15 8.68 11.32
CA LEU A 306 -27.06 7.85 10.53
C LEU A 306 -26.31 6.84 9.65
N LEU A 307 -25.20 7.27 9.05
CA LEU A 307 -24.31 6.42 8.27
C LEU A 307 -23.67 5.32 9.14
N LEU A 308 -23.17 5.68 10.32
CA LEU A 308 -22.65 4.72 11.30
C LEU A 308 -23.71 3.70 11.77
N ARG A 309 -24.95 4.13 11.96
CA ARG A 309 -26.06 3.22 12.32
C ARG A 309 -26.37 2.22 11.20
N LYS A 310 -26.46 2.70 9.96
CA LYS A 310 -26.72 1.82 8.79
C LYS A 310 -25.58 0.84 8.53
N GLU A 311 -24.33 1.25 8.73
CA GLU A 311 -23.16 0.37 8.53
C GLU A 311 -22.99 -0.69 9.61
N ARG A 312 -23.45 -0.42 10.83
CA ARG A 312 -23.40 -1.37 11.94
C ARG A 312 -24.57 -2.36 11.97
N GLY A 313 -25.53 -2.25 11.04
CA GLY A 313 -26.66 -3.19 10.93
C GLY A 313 -27.57 -3.25 12.17
N VAL A 314 -27.55 -2.22 13.03
CA VAL A 314 -28.39 -2.17 14.24
C VAL A 314 -29.82 -1.80 13.82
N GLY A 315 -30.67 -2.80 13.64
CA GLY A 315 -32.10 -2.63 13.33
C GLY A 315 -32.65 -3.52 12.20
N VAL A 316 -31.85 -4.41 11.60
CA VAL A 316 -32.37 -5.37 10.61
C VAL A 316 -33.05 -6.52 11.35
N SER A 317 -34.38 -6.58 11.31
CA SER A 317 -35.16 -7.73 11.78
C SER A 317 -34.66 -9.02 11.12
N PRO A 318 -34.51 -10.12 11.88
CA PRO A 318 -34.05 -11.39 11.32
C PRO A 318 -35.01 -11.88 10.23
N PRO A 319 -34.51 -12.49 9.14
CA PRO A 319 -35.36 -13.08 8.12
C PRO A 319 -36.21 -14.21 8.72
N PRO A 320 -37.46 -14.40 8.28
CA PRO A 320 -38.34 -15.43 8.81
C PRO A 320 -37.73 -16.82 8.58
N ALA A 321 -37.73 -17.64 9.63
CA ALA A 321 -37.16 -18.98 9.62
C ALA A 321 -37.78 -19.86 8.51
N PRO A 322 -36.98 -20.66 7.79
CA PRO A 322 -37.51 -21.54 6.76
C PRO A 322 -38.44 -22.60 7.38
N ALA A 323 -39.62 -22.77 6.77
CA ALA A 323 -40.63 -23.72 7.21
C ALA A 323 -40.06 -25.15 7.27
N ARG A 324 -40.19 -25.79 8.44
CA ARG A 324 -39.85 -27.20 8.64
C ARG A 324 -40.61 -28.07 7.63
N ARG A 325 -39.93 -28.60 6.62
CA ARG A 325 -40.45 -29.67 5.78
C ARG A 325 -40.75 -30.88 6.66
N ARG A 326 -42.03 -31.23 6.78
CA ARG A 326 -42.50 -32.47 7.41
C ARG A 326 -41.83 -33.66 6.72
N GLY A 327 -41.23 -34.52 7.54
CA GLY A 327 -40.61 -35.77 7.10
C GLY A 327 -41.60 -36.67 6.38
N ARG A 328 -41.19 -37.15 5.21
CA ARG A 328 -41.84 -38.27 4.53
C ARG A 328 -41.13 -39.53 4.98
N LEU A 329 -41.83 -40.32 5.79
CA LEU A 329 -41.46 -41.68 6.15
C LEU A 329 -41.41 -42.52 4.87
N SER A 330 -40.24 -43.11 4.58
CA SER A 330 -40.12 -44.19 3.60
C SER A 330 -39.88 -45.49 4.37
N ARG A 331 -40.75 -46.47 4.11
CA ARG A 331 -40.74 -47.84 4.64
C ARG A 331 -39.44 -48.58 4.25
N PRO A 332 -39.05 -49.61 5.01
CA PRO A 332 -37.94 -50.49 4.68
C PRO A 332 -38.43 -51.59 3.73
N GLU A 333 -37.68 -51.87 2.66
CA GLU A 333 -37.84 -53.12 1.91
C GLU A 333 -36.52 -53.88 1.81
N HIS A 334 -36.69 -55.19 1.85
CA HIS A 334 -35.75 -56.24 2.16
C HIS A 334 -34.62 -56.44 1.13
N ARG A 335 -33.49 -56.92 1.65
CA ARG A 335 -32.44 -57.74 1.01
C ARG A 335 -33.01 -59.03 0.38
N PRO A 336 -32.29 -59.79 -0.47
CA PRO A 336 -30.83 -59.89 -0.62
C PRO A 336 -30.24 -59.32 -1.90
#